data_AF-A0A9X2NVG4-F1
#
_entry.id   AF-A0A9X2NVG4-F1
#
_cell.length_a   1.000
_cell.length_b   1.000
_cell.length_c   1.000
_cell.angle_alpha   90.00
_cell.angle_beta   90.00
_cell.angle_gamma   90.00
#
_symmetry.space_group_name_H-M   'P 1'
#
loop_
_entity.id
_entity.type
_entity.pdbx_description
1 polymer ?
#
loop_
_entity_poly.entity_id
_entity_poly.type
_entity_poly.pdbx_seq_one_letter_code
_entity_poly.pdbx_strand_id
1 'polypeptide(L)'
;LAYVNREVVAFVEADFIYTVICSVLVFCFFNFRKRAKCFAGDVGSVSIAFILLFLIGRLIIRTEDFSWIVLLSVYGVDSVLTIIHRLMLHENIGLPHRKHMYQIMANELKVPHVVVSSIYMAVQAIIVVGYIMCLGYGYWYLTGIILLLCFSYTCFMKKYFGLHQST
;
A
#
# COMPACT_ATOMS: atom_id res chain seq x y z
N LEU A 1 -3.48 11.64 5.90
CA LEU A 1 -4.76 12.25 5.46
C LEU A 1 -5.35 13.19 6.51
N ALA A 2 -5.66 12.74 7.74
CA ALA A 2 -6.17 13.64 8.80
C ALA A 2 -5.26 14.86 9.05
N TYR A 3 -3.95 14.63 9.20
CA TYR A 3 -2.94 15.70 9.33
C TYR A 3 -2.98 16.67 8.14
N VAL A 4 -2.94 16.14 6.91
CA VAL A 4 -2.98 16.93 5.67
C VAL A 4 -4.27 17.77 5.60
N ASN A 5 -5.41 17.21 6.01
CA ASN A 5 -6.70 17.90 6.01
C ASN A 5 -6.73 19.11 6.95
N ARG A 6 -5.95 19.06 8.04
CA ARG A 6 -5.90 20.08 9.08
C ARG A 6 -4.82 21.13 8.81
N GLU A 7 -3.62 20.68 8.47
CA GLU A 7 -2.41 21.51 8.46
C GLU A 7 -1.96 21.93 7.05
N VAL A 8 -2.40 21.24 6.00
CA VAL A 8 -1.99 21.52 4.61
C VAL A 8 -3.14 22.13 3.82
N VAL A 9 -4.26 21.40 3.70
CA VAL A 9 -5.45 21.86 2.96
C VAL A 9 -6.67 21.09 3.43
N ALA A 10 -7.76 21.81 3.72
CA ALA A 10 -9.04 21.17 3.99
C ALA A 10 -9.67 20.68 2.68
N PHE A 11 -9.74 19.36 2.48
CA PHE A 11 -10.30 18.75 1.26
C PHE A 11 -11.61 17.98 1.52
N VAL A 12 -11.84 17.51 2.75
CA VAL A 12 -13.05 16.79 3.20
C VAL A 12 -13.37 17.18 4.65
N GLU A 13 -14.61 16.94 5.08
CA GLU A 13 -15.05 17.06 6.47
C GLU A 13 -14.21 16.16 7.40
N ALA A 14 -13.70 16.73 8.51
CA ALA A 14 -12.77 16.03 9.38
C ALA A 14 -13.40 14.81 10.07
N ASP A 15 -14.68 14.90 10.44
CA ASP A 15 -15.43 13.84 11.11
C ASP A 15 -15.52 12.56 10.26
N PHE A 16 -15.57 12.70 8.94
CA PHE A 16 -15.52 11.57 8.02
C PHE A 16 -14.18 10.82 8.14
N ILE A 17 -13.06 11.55 8.16
CA ILE A 17 -11.72 10.94 8.30
C ILE A 17 -11.58 10.27 9.68
N TYR A 18 -12.03 10.93 10.75
CA TYR A 18 -11.95 10.35 12.10
C TYR A 18 -12.82 9.11 12.25
N THR A 19 -14.02 9.10 11.66
CA THR A 19 -14.90 7.91 11.66
C THR A 19 -14.22 6.72 10.98
N VAL A 20 -13.57 6.95 9.83
CA VAL A 20 -12.81 5.90 9.11
C VAL A 20 -11.61 5.42 9.93
N ILE A 21 -10.88 6.32 10.60
CA ILE A 21 -9.77 5.94 11.49
C ILE A 21 -10.28 5.06 12.64
N CYS A 22 -11.37 5.46 13.30
CA CYS A 22 -11.98 4.69 14.38
C CYS A 22 -12.41 3.29 13.93
N SER A 23 -13.06 3.18 12.76
CA SER A 23 -13.49 1.87 12.23
C SER A 23 -12.31 0.96 11.92
N VAL A 24 -11.25 1.49 11.31
CA VAL A 24 -10.01 0.73 11.02
C VAL A 24 -9.28 0.35 12.31
N LEU A 25 -9.23 1.21 13.34
CA LEU A 25 -8.62 0.88 14.63
C LEU A 25 -9.35 -0.28 15.33
N VAL A 26 -10.68 -0.23 15.36
CA VAL A 26 -11.50 -1.32 15.91
C VAL A 26 -11.27 -2.61 15.11
N PHE A 27 -11.25 -2.54 13.78
CA PHE A 27 -10.94 -3.68 12.94
C PHE A 27 -9.54 -4.24 13.22
N CYS A 28 -8.52 -3.39 13.31
CA CYS A 28 -7.14 -3.77 13.61
C CYS A 28 -7.02 -4.45 14.97
N PHE A 29 -7.77 -4.04 15.99
CA PHE A 29 -7.81 -4.73 17.29
C PHE A 29 -8.22 -6.21 17.15
N PHE A 30 -9.13 -6.52 16.22
CA PHE A 30 -9.55 -7.89 15.95
C PHE A 30 -8.70 -8.62 14.88
N ASN A 31 -8.07 -7.89 13.98
CA ASN A 31 -7.34 -8.45 12.85
C ASN A 31 -5.83 -8.58 13.09
N PHE A 32 -5.18 -7.56 13.65
CA PHE A 32 -3.72 -7.44 13.79
C PHE A 32 -3.17 -8.32 14.93
N ARG A 33 -3.21 -9.63 14.73
CA ARG A 33 -2.79 -10.65 15.70
C ARG A 33 -2.12 -11.83 14.99
N LYS A 34 -1.37 -12.61 15.75
CA LYS A 34 -0.81 -13.90 15.27
C LYS A 34 -1.91 -14.84 14.74
N ARG A 35 -3.12 -14.74 15.30
CA ARG A 35 -4.35 -15.38 14.80
C ARG A 35 -5.46 -14.33 14.75
N ALA A 36 -5.87 -13.93 13.55
CA ALA A 36 -6.97 -12.98 13.37
C ALA A 36 -8.28 -13.60 13.85
N LYS A 37 -9.14 -12.81 14.52
CA LYS A 37 -10.52 -13.26 14.85
C LYS A 37 -11.55 -12.76 13.85
N CYS A 38 -11.22 -11.72 13.09
CA CYS A 38 -12.08 -11.13 12.08
C CYS A 38 -11.23 -10.84 10.83
N PHE A 39 -11.79 -11.15 9.66
CA PHE A 39 -11.23 -10.81 8.35
C PHE A 39 -12.14 -9.77 7.71
N ALA A 40 -11.56 -8.82 6.99
CA ALA A 40 -12.32 -7.78 6.29
C ALA A 40 -13.24 -8.37 5.21
N GLY A 41 -12.83 -9.50 4.61
CA GLY A 41 -13.46 -10.06 3.42
C GLY A 41 -13.36 -9.12 2.21
N ASP A 42 -14.08 -9.47 1.15
CA ASP A 42 -14.09 -8.66 -0.07
C ASP A 42 -14.83 -7.34 0.13
N VAL A 43 -15.94 -7.36 0.86
CA VAL A 43 -16.73 -6.16 1.18
C VAL A 43 -15.87 -5.15 1.93
N GLY A 44 -15.15 -5.56 2.97
CA GLY A 44 -14.32 -4.64 3.75
C GLY A 44 -13.13 -4.10 2.97
N SER A 45 -12.43 -4.96 2.20
CA SER A 45 -11.26 -4.54 1.43
C SER A 45 -11.61 -3.57 0.29
N VAL A 46 -12.67 -3.85 -0.48
CA VAL A 46 -13.17 -2.96 -1.54
C VAL A 46 -13.67 -1.64 -0.95
N SER A 47 -14.36 -1.68 0.19
CA SER A 47 -14.85 -0.47 0.86
C SER A 47 -13.70 0.45 1.31
N ILE A 48 -12.66 -0.12 1.94
CA ILE A 48 -11.47 0.64 2.36
C ILE A 48 -10.75 1.24 1.15
N ALA A 49 -10.58 0.46 0.08
CA ALA A 49 -9.96 0.94 -1.15
C ALA A 49 -10.73 2.13 -1.75
N PHE A 50 -12.06 2.02 -1.85
CA PHE A 50 -12.90 3.09 -2.38
C PHE A 50 -12.83 4.37 -1.54
N ILE A 51 -12.89 4.25 -0.20
CA ILE A 51 -12.75 5.39 0.71
C ILE A 51 -11.38 6.07 0.56
N LEU A 52 -10.29 5.29 0.49
CA LEU A 52 -8.94 5.83 0.31
C LEU A 52 -8.79 6.53 -1.03
N LEU A 53 -9.27 5.93 -2.12
CA LEU A 53 -9.26 6.55 -3.45
C LEU A 53 -10.09 7.84 -3.49
N PHE A 54 -11.25 7.86 -2.85
CA PHE A 54 -12.07 9.06 -2.73
C PHE A 54 -11.33 10.18 -1.97
N LEU A 55 -10.74 9.87 -0.81
CA LEU A 55 -10.00 10.86 -0.01
C LEU A 55 -8.78 11.41 -0.76
N ILE A 56 -7.99 10.54 -1.38
CA ILE A 56 -6.79 10.93 -2.13
C ILE A 56 -7.18 11.67 -3.42
N GLY A 57 -8.21 11.21 -4.14
CA GLY A 57 -8.71 11.90 -5.32
C GLY A 57 -9.24 13.29 -5.01
N ARG A 58 -9.97 13.45 -3.91
CA ARG A 58 -10.41 14.77 -3.41
C ARG A 58 -9.23 15.65 -3.04
N LEU A 59 -8.19 15.10 -2.42
CA LEU A 59 -6.96 15.83 -2.11
C LEU A 59 -6.27 16.32 -3.39
N ILE A 60 -6.06 15.44 -4.38
CA ILE A 60 -5.44 15.78 -5.68
C ILE A 60 -6.22 16.88 -6.39
N ILE A 61 -7.55 16.78 -6.47
CA ILE A 61 -8.40 17.80 -7.12
C ILE A 61 -8.29 19.14 -6.37
N ARG A 62 -8.18 19.11 -5.04
CA ARG A 62 -8.10 20.33 -4.23
C ARG A 62 -6.73 21.00 -4.26
N THR A 63 -5.66 20.23 -4.39
CA THR A 63 -4.28 20.77 -4.47
C THR A 63 -3.80 20.97 -5.89
N GLU A 64 -4.53 20.46 -6.89
CA GLU A 64 -4.10 20.38 -8.29
C GLU A 64 -2.73 19.68 -8.46
N ASP A 65 -2.43 18.76 -7.55
CA ASP A 65 -1.12 18.10 -7.46
C ASP A 65 -1.30 16.58 -7.47
N PHE A 66 -0.81 15.93 -8.53
CA PHE A 66 -0.93 14.49 -8.67
C PHE A 66 0.08 13.73 -7.80
N SER A 67 1.11 14.40 -7.26
CA SER A 67 2.17 13.75 -6.51
C SER A 67 1.72 13.14 -5.17
N TRP A 68 0.53 13.51 -4.68
CA TRP A 68 -0.17 12.85 -3.57
C TRP A 68 -0.47 11.36 -3.81
N ILE A 69 -0.38 10.86 -5.05
CA ILE A 69 -0.45 9.42 -5.34
C ILE A 69 0.65 8.62 -4.62
N VAL A 70 1.73 9.28 -4.16
CA VAL A 70 2.78 8.69 -3.31
C VAL A 70 2.23 8.02 -2.05
N LEU A 71 1.06 8.46 -1.56
CA LEU A 71 0.38 7.85 -0.41
C LEU A 71 -0.07 6.40 -0.68
N LEU A 72 -0.12 5.98 -1.95
CA LEU A 72 -0.43 4.63 -2.39
C LEU A 72 0.78 3.88 -2.97
N SER A 73 2.00 4.46 -2.89
CA SER A 73 3.15 3.97 -3.66
C SER A 73 3.56 2.54 -3.32
N VAL A 74 3.60 2.14 -2.04
CA VAL A 74 4.03 0.79 -1.64
C VAL A 74 3.08 -0.27 -2.22
N TYR A 75 1.77 -0.06 -2.05
CA TYR A 75 0.76 -0.97 -2.58
C TYR A 75 0.73 -0.94 -4.11
N GLY A 76 0.73 0.25 -4.70
CA GLY A 76 0.67 0.44 -6.15
C GLY A 76 1.85 -0.22 -6.87
N VAL A 77 3.07 -0.05 -6.35
CA VAL A 77 4.28 -0.65 -6.95
C VAL A 77 4.25 -2.18 -6.85
N ASP A 78 3.93 -2.76 -5.67
CA ASP A 78 3.84 -4.21 -5.52
C ASP A 78 2.78 -4.81 -6.46
N SER A 79 1.59 -4.20 -6.53
CA SER A 79 0.52 -4.66 -7.43
C SER A 79 0.91 -4.56 -8.91
N VAL A 80 1.38 -3.40 -9.36
CA VAL A 80 1.70 -3.16 -10.79
C VAL A 80 2.88 -4.01 -11.24
N LEU A 81 3.96 -4.07 -10.46
CA LEU A 81 5.12 -4.88 -10.82
C LEU A 81 4.81 -6.38 -10.77
N THR A 82 3.91 -6.83 -9.90
CA THR A 82 3.45 -8.23 -9.92
C THR A 82 2.70 -8.54 -11.21
N ILE A 83 1.82 -7.63 -11.68
CA ILE A 83 1.10 -7.81 -12.94
C ILE A 83 2.07 -7.81 -14.13
N ILE A 84 3.01 -6.86 -14.18
CA ILE A 84 4.04 -6.80 -15.24
C ILE A 84 4.87 -8.08 -15.25
N HIS A 85 5.28 -8.58 -14.08
CA HIS A 85 6.05 -9.80 -13.99
C HIS A 85 5.26 -11.02 -14.50
N ARG A 86 3.96 -11.12 -14.20
CA ARG A 86 3.09 -12.19 -14.73
C ARG A 86 2.90 -12.10 -16.23
N LEU A 87 2.78 -10.88 -16.77
CA LEU A 87 2.75 -10.64 -18.21
C LEU A 87 4.03 -11.13 -18.89
N MET A 88 5.21 -10.84 -18.31
CA MET A 88 6.49 -11.32 -18.83
C MET A 88 6.59 -12.85 -18.80
N LEU A 89 6.01 -13.50 -17.79
CA LEU A 89 5.91 -14.95 -17.68
C LEU A 89 4.80 -15.56 -18.55
N HIS A 90 4.08 -14.76 -19.33
CA HIS A 90 2.98 -15.18 -20.20
C HIS A 90 1.87 -15.93 -19.46
N GLU A 91 1.62 -15.58 -18.20
CA GLU A 91 0.54 -16.17 -17.41
C GLU A 91 -0.80 -15.48 -17.67
N ASN A 92 -1.89 -16.22 -17.54
CA ASN A 92 -3.22 -15.64 -17.65
C ASN A 92 -3.50 -14.75 -16.42
N ILE A 93 -3.49 -13.44 -16.63
CA ILE A 93 -3.64 -12.42 -15.58
C ILE A 93 -4.97 -12.55 -14.83
N GLY A 94 -6.03 -13.01 -15.51
CA GLY A 94 -7.37 -13.16 -14.94
C GLY A 94 -7.50 -14.31 -13.94
N LEU A 95 -6.51 -15.21 -13.86
CA LEU A 95 -6.50 -16.28 -12.86
C LEU A 95 -5.94 -15.79 -11.52
N PRO A 96 -6.49 -16.26 -10.38
CA PRO A 96 -5.94 -15.99 -9.05
C PRO A 96 -4.46 -16.38 -8.96
N HIS A 97 -3.65 -15.51 -8.34
CA HIS A 97 -2.22 -15.77 -8.13
C HIS A 97 -1.79 -15.41 -6.71
N ARG A 98 -0.64 -15.95 -6.30
CA ARG A 98 -0.06 -15.72 -4.96
C ARG A 98 1.36 -15.14 -5.01
N LYS A 99 1.62 -14.35 -6.06
CA LYS A 99 2.96 -13.85 -6.43
C LYS A 99 3.32 -12.46 -5.90
N HIS A 100 2.42 -11.83 -5.14
CA HIS A 100 2.75 -10.55 -4.53
C HIS A 100 3.90 -10.72 -3.56
N MET A 101 4.75 -9.69 -3.45
CA MET A 101 5.93 -9.73 -2.59
C MET A 101 5.54 -10.07 -1.13
N TYR A 102 4.42 -9.51 -0.67
CA TYR A 102 3.81 -9.82 0.62
C TYR A 102 3.53 -11.31 0.80
N GLN A 103 2.92 -11.96 -0.20
CA GLN A 103 2.53 -13.37 -0.15
C GLN A 103 3.75 -14.29 -0.21
N ILE A 104 4.76 -13.94 -1.00
CA ILE A 104 6.03 -14.68 -1.05
C ILE A 104 6.71 -14.65 0.31
N MET A 105 6.78 -13.48 0.96
CA MET A 105 7.36 -13.38 2.31
C MET A 105 6.58 -14.17 3.35
N ALA A 106 5.26 -14.11 3.32
CA ALA A 106 4.46 -14.75 4.35
C ALA A 106 4.34 -16.27 4.17
N ASN A 107 4.16 -16.72 2.93
CA ASN A 107 3.89 -18.13 2.64
C ASN A 107 5.17 -18.92 2.37
N GLU A 108 6.05 -18.43 1.48
CA GLU A 108 7.25 -19.17 1.05
C GLU A 108 8.37 -19.01 2.06
N LEU A 109 8.64 -17.77 2.51
CA LEU A 109 9.65 -17.49 3.52
C LEU A 109 9.17 -17.76 4.95
N LYS A 110 7.88 -18.15 5.12
CA LYS A 110 7.23 -18.46 6.41
C LYS A 110 7.38 -17.36 7.46
N VAL A 111 7.55 -16.11 7.02
CA VAL A 111 7.62 -14.95 7.91
C VAL A 111 6.20 -14.70 8.44
N PRO A 112 6.00 -14.51 9.76
CA PRO A 112 4.66 -14.27 10.30
C PRO A 112 3.99 -13.07 9.62
N HIS A 113 2.73 -13.21 9.20
CA HIS A 113 1.98 -12.14 8.51
C HIS A 113 2.05 -10.80 9.23
N VAL A 114 1.94 -10.79 10.57
CA VAL A 114 2.03 -9.57 11.38
C VAL A 114 3.36 -8.84 11.19
N VAL A 115 4.48 -9.58 11.06
CA VAL A 115 5.80 -9.01 10.82
C VAL A 115 5.86 -8.40 9.42
N VAL A 116 5.37 -9.12 8.40
CA VAL A 116 5.33 -8.62 7.02
C VAL A 116 4.45 -7.35 6.94
N SER A 117 3.26 -7.37 7.54
CA SER A 117 2.38 -6.19 7.60
C SER A 117 3.04 -5.01 8.33
N SER A 118 3.79 -5.28 9.41
CA SER A 118 4.52 -4.24 10.15
C SER A 118 5.61 -3.59 9.30
N ILE A 119 6.32 -4.37 8.49
CA ILE A 119 7.33 -3.85 7.56
C ILE A 119 6.67 -2.94 6.52
N TYR A 120 5.58 -3.39 5.88
CA TYR A 120 4.84 -2.56 4.92
C TYR A 120 4.32 -1.27 5.54
N MET A 121 3.78 -1.35 6.77
CA MET A 121 3.31 -0.18 7.52
C MET A 121 4.46 0.80 7.80
N ALA A 122 5.62 0.31 8.25
CA ALA A 122 6.78 1.14 8.55
C ALA A 122 7.32 1.82 7.28
N VAL A 123 7.49 1.08 6.19
CA VAL A 123 7.96 1.61 4.90
C VAL A 123 6.99 2.67 4.38
N GLN A 124 5.68 2.39 4.37
CA GLN A 124 4.68 3.36 3.95
C GLN A 124 4.69 4.60 4.84
N ALA A 125 4.80 4.45 6.17
CA ALA A 125 4.86 5.59 7.09
C ALA A 125 6.09 6.47 6.84
N ILE A 126 7.28 5.88 6.64
CA ILE A 126 8.52 6.60 6.32
C ILE A 126 8.36 7.39 5.02
N ILE A 127 7.79 6.78 3.98
CA ILE A 127 7.53 7.45 2.70
C ILE A 127 6.56 8.63 2.89
N VAL A 128 5.48 8.46 3.66
CA VAL A 128 4.51 9.53 3.89
C VAL A 128 5.14 10.68 4.69
N VAL A 129 5.90 10.38 5.74
CA VAL A 129 6.59 11.41 6.55
C VAL A 129 7.61 12.15 5.68
N GLY A 130 8.44 11.43 4.93
CA GLY A 130 9.42 12.05 4.04
C GLY A 130 8.77 12.91 2.96
N TYR A 131 7.65 12.50 2.38
CA TYR A 131 6.90 13.31 1.43
C TYR A 131 6.35 14.60 2.06
N ILE A 132 5.78 14.52 3.26
CA ILE A 132 5.28 15.70 4.00
C ILE A 132 6.42 16.68 4.32
N MET A 133 7.62 16.18 4.61
CA MET A 133 8.80 17.04 4.81
C MET A 133 9.32 17.67 3.51
N CYS A 134 9.05 17.04 2.36
CA CYS A 134 9.56 17.43 1.05
C CYS A 134 8.45 17.94 0.10
N LEU A 135 7.37 18.54 0.61
CA LEU A 135 6.23 19.01 -0.22
C LEU A 135 6.64 19.94 -1.37
N GLY A 136 7.72 20.72 -1.21
CA GLY A 136 8.25 21.59 -2.28
C GLY A 136 8.87 20.85 -3.48
N TYR A 137 9.13 19.55 -3.36
CA TYR A 137 9.74 18.71 -4.40
C TYR A 137 8.89 17.47 -4.71
N GLY A 138 7.56 17.58 -4.60
CA GLY A 138 6.62 16.45 -4.65
C GLY A 138 6.85 15.46 -5.80
N TYR A 139 6.97 15.94 -7.04
CA TYR A 139 7.21 15.09 -8.22
C TYR A 139 8.59 14.40 -8.23
N TRP A 140 9.64 15.09 -7.77
CA TRP A 140 10.98 14.50 -7.64
C TRP A 140 11.00 13.44 -6.55
N TYR A 141 10.35 13.70 -5.42
CA TYR A 141 10.19 12.74 -4.33
C TYR A 141 9.41 11.51 -4.80
N LEU A 142 8.27 11.70 -5.47
CA LEU A 142 7.47 10.63 -6.06
C LEU A 142 8.33 9.76 -6.99
N THR A 143 9.04 10.39 -7.93
CA THR A 143 9.91 9.69 -8.89
C THR A 143 10.99 8.90 -8.18
N GLY A 144 11.69 9.50 -7.21
CA GLY A 144 12.71 8.82 -6.42
C GLY A 144 12.18 7.62 -5.64
N ILE A 145 11.01 7.75 -5.00
CA ILE A 145 10.37 6.65 -4.27
C ILE A 145 9.93 5.53 -5.21
N ILE A 146 9.33 5.84 -6.36
CA ILE A 146 8.95 4.81 -7.35
C ILE A 146 10.19 4.03 -7.80
N LEU A 147 11.28 4.72 -8.17
CA LEU A 147 12.52 4.07 -8.59
C LEU A 147 13.11 3.20 -7.48
N LEU A 148 13.15 3.70 -6.24
CA LEU A 148 13.64 2.96 -5.08
C LEU A 148 12.82 1.69 -4.83
N LEU A 149 11.48 1.80 -4.84
CA LEU A 149 10.58 0.67 -4.64
C LEU A 149 10.71 -0.34 -5.77
N CYS A 150 10.76 0.10 -7.03
CA CYS A 150 10.96 -0.77 -8.20
C CYS A 150 12.29 -1.54 -8.12
N PHE A 151 13.37 -0.86 -7.73
CA PHE A 151 14.67 -1.50 -7.53
C PHE A 151 14.59 -2.54 -6.41
N SER A 152 14.02 -2.18 -5.25
CA SER A 152 13.88 -3.09 -4.11
C SER A 152 13.05 -4.32 -4.45
N TYR A 153 11.94 -4.16 -5.18
CA TYR A 153 11.09 -5.24 -5.64
C TYR A 153 11.86 -6.17 -6.60
N THR A 154 12.57 -5.61 -7.57
CA THR A 154 13.33 -6.41 -8.56
C THR A 154 14.44 -7.21 -7.88
N CYS A 155 15.17 -6.60 -6.94
CA CYS A 155 16.17 -7.29 -6.13
C CYS A 155 15.56 -8.42 -5.30
N PHE A 156 14.41 -8.18 -4.67
CA PHE A 156 13.70 -9.18 -3.89
C PHE A 156 13.25 -10.35 -4.76
N MET A 157 12.58 -10.07 -5.89
CA MET A 157 12.08 -11.08 -6.80
C MET A 157 13.23 -11.91 -7.41
N LYS A 158 14.31 -11.28 -7.84
CA LYS A 158 15.49 -12.02 -8.36
C LYS A 158 16.05 -13.00 -7.33
N LYS A 159 16.00 -12.66 -6.04
CA LYS A 159 16.56 -13.49 -4.96
C LYS A 159 15.62 -14.61 -4.50
N TYR A 160 14.32 -14.33 -4.42
CA TYR A 160 13.37 -15.23 -3.75
C TYR A 160 12.34 -15.87 -4.67
N PHE A 161 12.21 -15.42 -5.93
CA PHE A 161 11.18 -15.96 -6.83
C PHE A 161 11.40 -17.43 -7.22
N GLY A 162 12.65 -17.92 -7.21
CA GLY A 162 12.93 -19.34 -7.46
C GLY A 162 12.30 -20.29 -6.42
N LEU A 163 12.02 -19.80 -5.21
CA LEU A 163 11.31 -20.56 -4.18
C LEU A 163 9.85 -20.80 -4.55
N HIS A 164 9.25 -19.90 -5.34
CA HIS A 164 7.84 -20.01 -5.74
C HIS A 164 7.62 -20.92 -6.95
N GLN A 165 8.66 -21.23 -7.73
CA GLN A 165 8.60 -22.20 -8.83
C GLN A 165 8.82 -23.65 -8.38
N SER A 166 9.30 -23.85 -7.15
CA SER A 166 9.66 -25.18 -6.61
C SER A 166 8.60 -25.76 -5.67
N THR A 167 7.47 -25.06 -5.49
CA THR A 167 6.28 -25.48 -4.72
C THR A 167 5.12 -25.69 -5.67
#